data_AF-A0A2C5ZMA8-F1
#
_entry.id   AF-A0A2C5ZMA8-F1
#
_cell.length_a   1.000
_cell.length_b   1.000
_cell.length_c   1.000
_cell.angle_alpha   90.00
_cell.angle_beta   90.00
_cell.angle_gamma   90.00
#
_symmetry.space_group_name_H-M   'P 1'
#
loop_
_entity.id
_entity.type
_entity.pdbx_description
1 polymer ?
#
loop_
_entity_poly.entity_id
_entity_poly.type
_entity_poly.pdbx_seq_one_letter_code
_entity_poly.pdbx_strand_id
1 'polypeptide(L)'
;MTRQGEFLEAERRLRAPYTPSVISTRPSTSASRSGTRPSTASGRKSRTTTTSSILGLSDQQNVICALGESRGVTPSVGVAFVNVTLGEVLLSQICDNQSYVKTIHKIQMNLPSRILFMSTACPPNKPSTLFNLAQELVPEARCDAFDRSAWSEHEGLNYINKLASPSDVEPVKFALQGKYYSICSFAAVGHRPQISPVFYPNYLADTAGRR
;
A
#
# COMPACT_ATOMS: atom_id res chain seq x y z
N MET A 1 -55.31 38.18 10.77
CA MET A 1 -54.96 39.00 9.58
C MET A 1 -54.56 40.38 10.11
N THR A 2 -53.44 41.04 9.86
CA THR A 2 -52.17 40.81 9.12
C THR A 2 -51.24 41.98 9.52
N ARG A 3 -49.94 41.70 9.73
CA ARG A 3 -48.68 42.52 9.63
C ARG A 3 -48.73 44.06 9.85
N GLN A 4 -47.94 44.64 10.75
CA GLN A 4 -46.46 44.90 10.76
C GLN A 4 -45.93 45.99 9.81
N GLY A 5 -45.29 46.99 10.43
CA GLY A 5 -44.42 48.09 9.97
C GLY A 5 -44.28 49.03 11.18
N GLU A 6 -43.16 49.63 11.59
CA GLU A 6 -41.85 49.92 11.03
C GLU A 6 -40.83 50.12 12.18
N PHE A 7 -39.55 50.03 11.83
CA PHE A 7 -38.36 50.72 12.37
C PHE A 7 -38.42 51.52 13.68
N LEU A 8 -37.43 51.29 14.56
CA LEU A 8 -36.70 52.36 15.25
C LEU A 8 -35.38 51.85 15.84
N GLU A 9 -34.30 52.49 15.41
CA GLU A 9 -32.95 52.45 15.94
C GLU A 9 -32.83 53.47 17.08
N ALA A 10 -32.29 53.09 18.24
CA ALA A 10 -31.85 54.05 19.27
C ALA A 10 -30.83 53.44 20.25
N GLU A 11 -29.64 54.05 20.28
CA GLU A 11 -28.58 53.87 21.27
C GLU A 11 -29.04 53.89 22.73
N ARG A 12 -28.36 53.11 23.59
CA ARG A 12 -27.98 53.57 24.94
C ARG A 12 -26.82 52.78 25.56
N ARG A 13 -25.63 53.35 25.40
CA ARG A 13 -24.55 53.56 26.39
C ARG A 13 -24.49 52.73 27.70
N LEU A 14 -23.31 52.10 27.86
CA LEU A 14 -22.34 52.20 28.98
C LEU A 14 -22.58 51.46 30.32
N ARG A 15 -21.74 50.43 30.58
CA ARG A 15 -20.68 50.32 31.63
C ARG A 15 -20.58 48.90 32.20
N ALA A 16 -19.45 48.25 31.95
CA ALA A 16 -19.02 47.04 32.65
C ALA A 16 -18.12 47.41 33.85
N PRO A 17 -18.30 46.79 35.03
CA PRO A 17 -17.35 46.91 36.14
C PRO A 17 -16.19 45.90 36.06
N TYR A 18 -15.18 46.16 36.89
CA TYR A 18 -13.75 45.92 36.72
C TYR A 18 -13.19 44.84 37.68
N THR A 19 -12.44 43.86 37.12
CA THR A 19 -11.26 43.09 37.65
C THR A 19 -11.38 42.11 38.84
N PRO A 20 -10.33 41.27 39.17
CA PRO A 20 -8.97 41.13 38.62
C PRO A 20 -8.41 39.70 38.32
N SER A 21 -7.41 39.71 37.41
CA SER A 21 -6.06 39.10 37.42
C SER A 21 -5.78 37.71 38.04
N VAL A 22 -5.18 36.79 37.25
CA VAL A 22 -3.86 36.20 37.57
C VAL A 22 -3.10 35.81 36.27
N ILE A 23 -1.91 36.35 36.12
CA ILE A 23 -0.88 35.94 35.15
C ILE A 23 -0.17 34.71 35.73
N SER A 24 -0.06 33.62 34.95
CA SER A 24 0.87 32.52 35.26
C SER A 24 1.85 32.33 34.12
N THR A 25 3.03 32.91 34.32
CA THR A 25 4.28 32.71 33.58
C THR A 25 4.77 31.27 33.72
N ARG A 26 4.94 30.55 32.61
CA ARG A 26 5.74 29.31 32.58
C ARG A 26 7.23 29.66 32.44
N PRO A 27 8.10 29.22 33.35
CA PRO A 27 9.54 29.38 33.18
C PRO A 27 10.07 28.36 32.16
N SER A 28 10.76 28.86 31.15
CA SER A 28 11.73 28.13 30.35
C SER A 28 13.02 27.95 31.16
N THR A 29 13.38 26.70 31.47
CA THR A 29 14.71 26.36 31.98
C THR A 29 15.43 25.48 30.97
N SER A 30 16.29 26.13 30.20
CA SER A 30 17.41 25.53 29.48
C SER A 30 18.47 25.09 30.49
N ALA A 31 18.78 23.79 30.54
CA ALA A 31 19.96 23.27 31.21
C ALA A 31 20.64 22.24 30.31
N SER A 32 21.79 22.66 29.77
CA SER A 32 22.77 21.84 29.07
C SER A 32 23.39 20.82 30.02
N ARG A 33 23.32 19.52 29.68
CA ARG A 33 24.20 18.50 30.25
C ARG A 33 24.73 17.60 29.14
N SER A 34 26.01 17.80 28.85
CA SER A 34 26.88 16.85 28.16
C SER A 34 26.93 15.55 28.97
N GLY A 35 26.65 14.43 28.31
CA GLY A 35 26.66 13.10 28.89
C GLY A 35 26.81 12.07 27.79
N THR A 36 28.01 11.51 27.69
CA THR A 36 28.50 10.54 26.72
C THR A 36 27.63 9.28 26.64
N ARG A 37 26.99 9.06 25.49
CA ARG A 37 26.27 7.80 25.21
C ARG A 37 27.20 6.85 24.44
N PRO A 38 27.44 5.60 24.92
CA PRO A 38 28.21 4.63 24.17
C PRO A 38 27.46 4.21 22.91
N SER A 39 28.12 4.32 21.76
CA SER A 39 27.63 3.79 20.48
C SER A 39 27.85 2.28 20.49
N THR A 40 26.77 1.49 20.59
CA THR A 40 26.83 0.09 20.21
C THR A 40 26.81 0.03 18.68
N ALA A 41 27.93 -0.42 18.10
CA ALA A 41 28.05 -0.72 16.69
C ALA A 41 27.11 -1.88 16.33
N SER A 42 25.84 -1.57 16.07
CA SER A 42 24.91 -2.50 15.46
C SER A 42 25.22 -2.54 13.98
N GLY A 43 25.87 -3.64 13.56
CA GLY A 43 26.14 -3.97 12.18
C GLY A 43 24.85 -4.14 11.40
N ARG A 44 24.22 -3.03 11.04
CA ARG A 44 23.14 -3.01 10.06
C ARG A 44 23.82 -3.12 8.70
N LYS A 45 23.81 -4.32 8.12
CA LYS A 45 23.95 -4.49 6.67
C LYS A 45 22.87 -3.60 6.04
N SER A 46 23.25 -2.38 5.69
CA SER A 46 22.46 -1.52 4.84
C SER A 46 22.42 -2.23 3.50
N ARG A 47 21.33 -2.96 3.24
CA ARG A 47 21.04 -3.40 1.88
C ARG A 47 20.60 -2.15 1.15
N THR A 48 21.59 -1.41 0.64
CA THR A 48 21.42 -0.44 -0.42
C THR A 48 20.58 -1.12 -1.49
N THR A 49 19.31 -0.73 -1.59
CA THR A 49 18.48 -0.98 -2.77
C THR A 49 19.18 -0.26 -3.91
N THR A 50 19.98 -1.01 -4.66
CA THR A 50 20.68 -0.52 -5.85
C THR A 50 19.63 0.01 -6.82
N THR A 51 19.61 1.33 -6.98
CA THR A 51 19.01 2.00 -8.13
C THR A 51 19.80 1.55 -9.35
N SER A 52 19.34 0.50 -10.02
CA SER A 52 19.95 0.00 -11.25
C SER A 52 19.51 0.89 -12.41
N SER A 53 20.26 1.96 -12.63
CA SER A 53 20.30 2.67 -13.91
C SER A 53 21.75 2.90 -14.27
N ILE A 54 22.28 2.10 -15.19
CA ILE A 54 23.41 2.36 -16.10
C ILE A 54 23.60 1.08 -16.93
N LEU A 55 23.69 1.23 -18.26
CA LEU A 55 23.79 0.22 -19.34
C LEU A 55 22.48 -0.13 -20.07
N GLY A 56 22.08 0.78 -20.97
CA GLY A 56 21.72 0.48 -22.37
C GLY A 56 20.61 -0.52 -22.66
N LEU A 57 19.50 0.01 -23.19
CA LEU A 57 18.44 -0.66 -23.94
C LEU A 57 17.47 -1.52 -23.12
N SER A 58 16.35 -0.90 -22.73
CA SER A 58 15.01 -1.50 -22.82
C SER A 58 14.76 -2.89 -22.25
N ASP A 59 15.44 -3.33 -21.19
CA ASP A 59 14.85 -4.36 -20.34
C ASP A 59 13.77 -3.69 -19.49
N GLN A 60 12.60 -3.52 -20.10
CA GLN A 60 11.37 -3.19 -19.38
C GLN A 60 11.23 -4.24 -18.28
N GLN A 61 11.51 -3.84 -17.04
CA GLN A 61 11.37 -4.73 -15.90
C GLN A 61 9.92 -5.25 -15.89
N ASN A 62 9.75 -6.57 -16.03
CA ASN A 62 8.43 -7.19 -16.07
C ASN A 62 7.89 -7.31 -14.64
N VAL A 63 7.55 -6.15 -14.07
CA VAL A 63 6.97 -6.02 -12.74
C VAL A 63 5.46 -6.00 -12.88
N ILE A 64 4.81 -6.94 -12.21
CA ILE A 64 3.36 -7.01 -12.11
C ILE A 64 2.98 -6.58 -10.69
N CYS A 65 2.11 -5.57 -10.60
CA CYS A 65 1.55 -5.08 -9.36
C CYS A 65 0.11 -5.60 -9.21
N ALA A 66 -0.31 -6.00 -8.02
CA ALA A 66 -1.72 -6.22 -7.69
C ALA A 66 -2.13 -5.36 -6.50
N LEU A 67 -3.32 -4.75 -6.60
CA LEU A 67 -3.88 -3.81 -5.63
C LEU A 67 -5.23 -4.31 -5.08
N GLY A 68 -5.23 -4.71 -3.81
CA GLY A 68 -6.44 -5.13 -3.09
C GLY A 68 -6.85 -4.08 -2.06
N GLU A 69 -8.00 -3.43 -2.26
CA GLU A 69 -8.47 -2.33 -1.42
C GLU A 69 -9.56 -2.77 -0.43
N SER A 70 -9.44 -2.35 0.83
CA SER A 70 -10.52 -2.45 1.82
C SER A 70 -11.53 -1.31 1.65
N ARG A 71 -12.79 -1.56 2.02
CA ARG A 71 -13.79 -0.47 2.11
C ARG A 71 -13.56 0.38 3.37
N GLY A 72 -13.99 1.65 3.35
CA GLY A 72 -14.01 2.53 4.51
C GLY A 72 -13.33 3.89 4.29
N VAL A 73 -13.35 4.76 5.32
CA VAL A 73 -12.77 6.13 5.27
C VAL A 73 -11.24 6.12 5.23
N THR A 74 -10.61 5.19 5.95
CA THR A 74 -9.18 4.94 5.95
C THR A 74 -8.90 3.59 5.28
N PRO A 75 -8.92 3.54 3.94
CA PRO A 75 -8.75 2.29 3.20
C PRO A 75 -7.38 1.68 3.49
N SER A 76 -7.38 0.37 3.71
CA SER A 76 -6.18 -0.44 3.74
C SER A 76 -5.98 -1.05 2.36
N VAL A 77 -4.85 -0.76 1.72
CA VAL A 77 -4.51 -1.27 0.39
C VAL A 77 -3.41 -2.31 0.53
N GLY A 78 -3.73 -3.56 0.21
CA GLY A 78 -2.76 -4.60 -0.06
C GLY A 78 -2.08 -4.36 -1.40
N VAL A 79 -0.76 -4.47 -1.41
CA VAL A 79 0.07 -4.26 -2.59
C VAL A 79 1.04 -5.43 -2.69
N ALA A 80 1.03 -6.09 -3.84
CA ALA A 80 2.01 -7.12 -4.20
C ALA A 80 2.69 -6.74 -5.51
N PHE A 81 4.02 -6.56 -5.47
CA PHE A 81 4.83 -6.45 -6.68
C PHE A 81 5.57 -7.76 -6.88
N VAL A 82 5.53 -8.29 -8.11
CA VAL A 82 6.29 -9.46 -8.52
C VAL A 82 7.13 -9.06 -9.72
N ASN A 83 8.45 -9.05 -9.53
CA ASN A 83 9.41 -8.91 -10.60
C ASN A 83 9.65 -10.29 -11.21
N VAL A 84 9.00 -10.57 -12.33
CA VAL A 84 9.07 -11.89 -12.99
C VAL A 84 10.49 -12.14 -13.51
N THR A 85 11.22 -11.10 -13.89
CA THR A 85 12.58 -11.20 -14.42
C THR A 85 13.58 -11.62 -13.33
N LEU A 86 13.44 -11.08 -12.11
CA LEU A 86 14.38 -11.33 -11.01
C LEU A 86 13.89 -12.38 -10.00
N GLY A 87 12.62 -12.81 -10.09
CA GLY A 87 12.01 -13.67 -9.09
C GLY A 87 11.81 -12.99 -7.73
N GLU A 88 11.78 -11.66 -7.69
CA GLU A 88 11.61 -10.89 -6.47
C GLU A 88 10.13 -10.58 -6.20
N VAL A 89 9.74 -10.67 -4.92
CA VAL A 89 8.39 -10.36 -4.48
C VAL A 89 8.43 -9.31 -3.37
N LEU A 90 7.66 -8.24 -3.52
CA LEU A 90 7.46 -7.22 -2.49
C LEU A 90 6.00 -7.21 -2.06
N LEU A 91 5.75 -7.60 -0.81
CA LEU A 91 4.43 -7.61 -0.18
C LEU A 91 4.32 -6.48 0.85
N SER A 92 3.24 -5.70 0.77
CA SER A 92 2.96 -4.66 1.76
C SER A 92 1.46 -4.37 1.89
N GLN A 93 1.06 -3.86 3.05
CA GLN A 93 -0.28 -3.33 3.26
C GLN A 93 -0.17 -1.91 3.80
N ILE A 94 -0.86 -0.98 3.15
CA ILE A 94 -0.75 0.45 3.38
C ILE A 94 -2.08 0.96 3.90
N CYS A 95 -2.09 1.61 5.06
CA CYS A 95 -3.23 2.39 5.50
C CYS A 95 -3.15 3.79 4.88
N ASP A 96 -4.08 4.08 4.00
CA ASP A 96 -4.18 5.33 3.26
C ASP A 96 -5.45 6.11 3.65
N ASN A 97 -5.64 7.25 3.02
CA ASN A 97 -6.90 7.97 3.00
C ASN A 97 -7.51 7.89 1.59
N GLN A 98 -8.60 8.60 1.35
CA GLN A 98 -9.28 8.61 0.05
C GLN A 98 -8.47 9.29 -1.09
N SER A 99 -7.34 9.93 -0.80
CA SER A 99 -6.45 10.47 -1.84
C SER A 99 -5.37 9.48 -2.30
N TYR A 100 -5.20 8.34 -1.62
CA TYR A 100 -4.30 7.26 -2.00
C TYR A 100 -2.83 7.65 -2.26
N VAL A 101 -2.37 8.76 -1.70
CA VAL A 101 -1.05 9.35 -2.02
C VAL A 101 0.07 8.37 -1.71
N LYS A 102 -0.01 7.62 -0.60
CA LYS A 102 1.04 6.66 -0.21
C LYS A 102 1.08 5.48 -1.17
N THR A 103 -0.09 4.98 -1.54
CA THR A 103 -0.24 3.84 -2.45
C THR A 103 0.27 4.19 -3.85
N ILE A 104 -0.19 5.31 -4.41
CA ILE A 104 0.23 5.78 -5.73
C ILE A 104 1.74 6.04 -5.78
N HIS A 105 2.29 6.74 -4.78
CA HIS A 105 3.72 6.98 -4.71
C HIS A 105 4.52 5.67 -4.72
N LYS A 106 4.06 4.66 -3.98
CA LYS A 106 4.72 3.35 -3.97
C LYS A 106 4.67 2.66 -5.34
N ILE A 107 3.54 2.75 -6.04
CA ILE A 107 3.39 2.20 -7.39
C ILE A 107 4.40 2.85 -8.34
N GLN A 108 4.49 4.19 -8.34
CA GLN A 108 5.42 4.93 -9.19
C GLN A 108 6.88 4.57 -8.92
N MET A 109 7.26 4.37 -7.65
CA MET A 109 8.64 3.98 -7.28
C MET A 109 9.01 2.55 -7.71
N ASN A 110 8.03 1.67 -7.97
CA ASN A 110 8.27 0.29 -8.40
C ASN A 110 8.04 0.08 -9.91
N LEU A 111 7.64 1.13 -10.64
CA LEU A 111 7.51 1.16 -12.10
C LEU A 111 6.89 -0.12 -12.71
N PRO A 112 5.69 -0.55 -12.27
CA PRO A 112 5.10 -1.76 -12.79
C PRO A 112 4.72 -1.61 -14.27
N SER A 113 4.98 -2.65 -15.06
CA SER A 113 4.49 -2.74 -16.44
C SER A 113 2.98 -3.01 -16.49
N ARG A 114 2.43 -3.63 -15.43
CA ARG A 114 1.02 -4.01 -15.31
C ARG A 114 0.50 -3.85 -13.89
N ILE A 115 -0.75 -3.42 -13.76
CA ILE A 115 -1.45 -3.31 -12.48
C ILE A 115 -2.74 -4.13 -12.53
N LEU A 116 -2.92 -5.04 -11.58
CA LEU A 116 -4.09 -5.87 -11.43
C LEU A 116 -5.03 -5.25 -10.40
N PHE A 117 -6.30 -5.16 -10.78
CA PHE A 117 -7.38 -4.73 -9.92
C PHE A 117 -8.45 -5.81 -9.82
N MET A 118 -9.26 -5.75 -8.77
CA MET A 118 -10.48 -6.53 -8.71
C MET A 118 -11.50 -6.00 -9.73
N SER A 119 -12.19 -6.89 -10.43
CA SER A 119 -13.20 -6.56 -11.46
C SER A 119 -14.31 -5.64 -10.95
N THR A 120 -14.66 -5.75 -9.66
CA THR A 120 -15.66 -4.89 -9.01
C THR A 120 -15.21 -3.43 -8.85
N ALA A 121 -13.92 -3.14 -9.02
CA ALA A 121 -13.34 -1.80 -8.93
C ALA A 121 -13.05 -1.18 -10.31
N CYS A 122 -13.42 -1.87 -11.40
CA CYS A 122 -13.14 -1.52 -12.79
C CYS A 122 -14.42 -1.48 -13.64
N PRO A 123 -14.41 -0.83 -14.82
CA PRO A 123 -15.49 -0.92 -15.79
C PRO A 123 -15.84 -2.37 -16.17
N PRO A 124 -17.12 -2.71 -16.42
CA PRO A 124 -18.29 -1.82 -16.54
C PRO A 124 -18.89 -1.36 -15.20
N ASN A 125 -18.38 -1.84 -14.07
CA ASN A 125 -18.81 -1.34 -12.76
C ASN A 125 -18.31 0.09 -12.54
N LYS A 126 -18.85 0.77 -11.52
CA LYS A 126 -18.33 2.07 -11.11
C LYS A 126 -16.85 1.93 -10.71
N PRO A 127 -15.91 2.58 -11.42
CA PRO A 127 -14.51 2.48 -11.11
C PRO A 127 -14.20 3.08 -9.73
N SER A 128 -13.30 2.44 -9.00
CA SER A 128 -12.81 2.96 -7.72
C SER A 128 -11.95 4.21 -7.91
N THR A 129 -11.84 5.04 -6.86
CA THR A 129 -10.92 6.19 -6.85
C THR A 129 -9.48 5.73 -7.09
N LEU A 130 -9.05 4.63 -6.46
CA LEU A 130 -7.71 4.08 -6.64
C LEU A 130 -7.45 3.64 -8.09
N PHE A 131 -8.42 3.00 -8.74
CA PHE A 131 -8.31 2.61 -10.16
C PHE A 131 -8.18 3.81 -11.10
N ASN A 132 -8.95 4.88 -10.86
CA ASN A 132 -8.85 6.11 -11.63
C ASN A 132 -7.48 6.79 -11.44
N LEU A 133 -7.04 6.94 -10.19
CA LEU A 133 -5.74 7.53 -9.86
C LEU A 133 -4.58 6.74 -10.45
N ALA A 134 -4.65 5.40 -10.46
CA ALA A 134 -3.59 4.58 -11.04
C ALA A 134 -3.50 4.76 -12.56
N GLN A 135 -4.62 4.81 -13.28
CA GLN A 135 -4.60 5.10 -14.73
C GLN A 135 -4.11 6.52 -15.04
N GLU A 136 -4.52 7.50 -14.23
CA GLU A 136 -4.14 8.90 -14.44
C GLU A 136 -2.66 9.16 -14.13
N LEU A 137 -2.18 8.62 -13.01
CA LEU A 137 -0.85 8.94 -12.47
C LEU A 137 0.23 7.90 -12.83
N VAL A 138 -0.16 6.78 -13.43
CA VAL A 138 0.75 5.72 -13.90
C VAL A 138 0.33 5.23 -15.30
N PRO A 139 0.28 6.12 -16.31
CA PRO A 139 -0.26 5.80 -17.64
C PRO A 139 0.55 4.75 -18.40
N GLU A 140 1.83 4.57 -18.05
CA GLU A 140 2.72 3.58 -18.65
C GLU A 140 2.32 2.13 -18.28
N ALA A 141 1.60 1.95 -17.17
CA ALA A 141 1.24 0.64 -16.67
C ALA A 141 -0.13 0.20 -17.20
N ARG A 142 -0.18 -0.96 -17.85
CA ARG A 142 -1.46 -1.51 -18.30
C ARG A 142 -2.27 -2.03 -17.12
N CYS A 143 -3.51 -1.55 -16.99
CA CYS A 143 -4.46 -2.04 -16.00
C CYS A 143 -5.24 -3.26 -16.53
N ASP A 144 -5.27 -4.35 -15.77
CA ASP A 144 -6.09 -5.55 -16.04
C ASP A 144 -7.02 -5.81 -14.83
N ALA A 145 -8.21 -6.36 -15.08
CA ALA A 145 -9.22 -6.61 -14.05
C ALA A 145 -9.46 -8.11 -13.86
N PHE A 146 -9.32 -8.60 -12.62
CA PHE A 146 -9.45 -10.01 -12.27
C PHE A 146 -10.65 -10.25 -11.36
N ASP A 147 -11.30 -11.42 -11.50
CA ASP A 147 -12.44 -11.78 -10.66
C ASP A 147 -12.06 -11.88 -9.18
N ARG A 148 -13.03 -11.64 -8.29
CA ARG A 148 -12.85 -11.72 -6.82
C ARG A 148 -12.28 -13.07 -6.39
N SER A 149 -12.63 -14.16 -7.08
CA SER A 149 -12.13 -15.52 -6.78
C SER A 149 -10.60 -15.64 -6.83
N ALA A 150 -9.92 -14.80 -7.62
CA ALA A 150 -8.45 -14.79 -7.68
C ALA A 150 -7.77 -14.16 -6.44
N TRP A 151 -8.54 -13.47 -5.58
CA TRP A 151 -8.03 -12.70 -4.43
C TRP A 151 -8.30 -13.45 -3.13
N SER A 152 -7.51 -14.50 -2.88
CA SER A 152 -7.68 -15.40 -1.72
C SER A 152 -6.44 -15.39 -0.82
N GLU A 153 -6.63 -15.16 0.48
CA GLU A 153 -5.54 -15.24 1.46
C GLU A 153 -4.96 -16.66 1.51
N HIS A 154 -5.83 -17.67 1.44
CA HIS A 154 -5.42 -19.07 1.46
C HIS A 154 -4.49 -19.40 0.29
N GLU A 155 -4.86 -19.02 -0.94
CA GLU A 155 -4.02 -19.24 -2.12
C GLU A 155 -2.72 -18.44 -2.05
N GLY A 156 -2.75 -17.20 -1.54
CA GLY A 156 -1.55 -16.39 -1.35
C GLY A 156 -0.56 -17.04 -0.39
N LEU A 157 -1.03 -17.60 0.74
CA LEU A 157 -0.21 -18.37 1.68
C LEU A 157 0.31 -19.66 1.04
N ASN A 158 -0.49 -20.34 0.24
CA ASN A 158 -0.06 -21.53 -0.50
C ASN A 158 1.07 -21.18 -1.48
N TYR A 159 1.01 -20.05 -2.16
CA TYR A 159 2.12 -19.59 -3.00
C TYR A 159 3.37 -19.25 -2.17
N ILE A 160 3.24 -18.61 -1.01
CA ILE A 160 4.39 -18.35 -0.13
C ILE A 160 5.06 -19.67 0.28
N ASN A 161 4.29 -20.69 0.66
CA ASN A 161 4.82 -22.02 1.01
C ASN A 161 5.59 -22.67 -0.15
N LYS A 162 5.13 -22.47 -1.38
CA LYS A 162 5.71 -23.09 -2.58
C LYS A 162 6.93 -22.33 -3.11
N LEU A 163 6.94 -21.01 -2.96
CA LEU A 163 7.87 -20.12 -3.65
C LEU A 163 8.98 -19.56 -2.76
N ALA A 164 8.73 -19.42 -1.45
CA ALA A 164 9.76 -18.95 -0.54
C ALA A 164 10.79 -20.05 -0.26
N SER A 165 12.01 -19.65 0.08
CA SER A 165 13.03 -20.60 0.54
C SER A 165 12.52 -21.31 1.81
N PRO A 166 12.81 -22.62 2.01
CA PRO A 166 12.32 -23.35 3.18
C PRO A 166 12.65 -22.69 4.52
N SER A 167 13.79 -22.01 4.62
CA SER A 167 14.20 -21.27 5.82
C SER A 167 13.41 -19.97 6.04
N ASP A 168 12.84 -19.40 4.98
CA ASP A 168 12.17 -18.10 5.03
C ASP A 168 10.63 -18.21 5.13
N VAL A 169 10.04 -19.39 4.88
CA VAL A 169 8.58 -19.58 4.88
C VAL A 169 7.93 -19.08 6.18
N GLU A 170 8.37 -19.57 7.33
CA GLU A 170 7.78 -19.21 8.63
C GLU A 170 8.07 -17.75 9.03
N PRO A 171 9.30 -17.22 8.89
CA PRO A 171 9.56 -15.79 9.07
C PRO A 171 8.68 -14.89 8.19
N VAL A 172 8.48 -15.26 6.92
CA VAL A 172 7.64 -14.50 5.98
C VAL A 172 6.19 -14.54 6.40
N LYS A 173 5.64 -15.72 6.73
CA LYS A 173 4.26 -15.84 7.24
C LYS A 173 4.04 -14.99 8.49
N PHE A 174 4.99 -15.04 9.43
CA PHE A 174 4.92 -14.23 10.64
C PHE A 174 4.92 -12.73 10.30
N ALA A 175 5.79 -12.29 9.40
CA ALA A 175 5.84 -10.89 8.95
C ALA A 175 4.58 -10.44 8.20
N LEU A 176 3.79 -11.39 7.67
CA LEU A 176 2.53 -11.15 6.96
C LEU A 176 1.30 -11.30 7.87
N GLN A 177 1.47 -11.63 9.14
CA GLN A 177 0.36 -11.75 10.08
C GLN A 177 -0.45 -10.44 10.12
N GLY A 178 -1.77 -10.55 9.92
CA GLY A 178 -2.68 -9.41 9.86
C GLY A 178 -2.64 -8.60 8.55
N LYS A 179 -1.84 -9.01 7.56
CA LYS A 179 -1.74 -8.35 6.24
C LYS A 179 -2.60 -9.03 5.18
N TYR A 180 -3.86 -9.28 5.51
CA TYR A 180 -4.85 -9.97 4.65
C TYR A 180 -4.84 -9.47 3.21
N TYR A 181 -4.98 -8.16 3.00
CA TYR A 181 -5.08 -7.61 1.65
C TYR A 181 -3.78 -7.78 0.85
N SER A 182 -2.62 -7.74 1.51
CA SER A 182 -1.34 -7.99 0.85
C SER A 182 -1.22 -9.43 0.35
N ILE A 183 -1.69 -10.39 1.15
CA ILE A 183 -1.65 -11.81 0.79
C ILE A 183 -2.66 -12.11 -0.33
N CYS A 184 -3.87 -11.57 -0.24
CA CYS A 184 -4.87 -11.68 -1.32
C CYS A 184 -4.37 -11.07 -2.63
N SER A 185 -3.64 -9.95 -2.56
CA SER A 185 -3.03 -9.32 -3.74
C SER A 185 -1.98 -10.22 -4.38
N PHE A 186 -1.17 -10.90 -3.57
CA PHE A 186 -0.19 -11.86 -4.08
C PHE A 186 -0.85 -13.04 -4.79
N ALA A 187 -1.96 -13.56 -4.25
CA ALA A 187 -2.72 -14.63 -4.87
C ALA A 187 -3.22 -14.28 -6.28
N ALA A 188 -3.68 -13.03 -6.47
CA ALA A 188 -4.16 -12.55 -7.76
C ALA A 188 -3.05 -12.52 -8.82
N VAL A 189 -1.82 -12.19 -8.42
CA VAL A 189 -0.66 -12.26 -9.32
C VAL A 189 -0.38 -13.71 -9.72
N GLY A 190 -0.41 -14.64 -8.76
CA GLY A 190 -0.15 -16.07 -9.00
C GLY A 190 -1.16 -16.75 -9.94
N HIS A 191 -2.38 -16.23 -10.05
CA HIS A 191 -3.39 -16.73 -10.99
C HIS A 191 -3.07 -16.43 -12.47
N ARG A 192 -2.06 -15.61 -12.79
CA ARG A 192 -1.73 -15.36 -14.21
C ARG A 192 -1.23 -16.64 -14.89
N PRO A 193 -1.76 -16.99 -16.07
CA PRO A 193 -1.29 -18.13 -16.88
C PRO A 193 0.18 -18.05 -17.32
N GLN A 194 0.82 -16.88 -17.22
CA GLN A 194 2.23 -16.66 -17.56
C GLN A 194 3.17 -16.81 -16.35
N ILE A 195 2.63 -16.73 -15.13
CA ILE A 195 3.36 -16.96 -13.88
C ILE A 195 3.21 -18.42 -13.44
N SER A 196 2.10 -19.07 -13.81
CA SER A 196 1.91 -20.50 -13.53
C SER A 196 2.94 -21.44 -14.20
N PRO A 197 3.52 -21.21 -15.40
CA PRO A 197 4.44 -22.17 -16.01
C PRO A 197 5.89 -22.01 -15.52
N VAL A 198 6.28 -20.82 -15.05
CA VAL A 198 7.68 -20.52 -14.69
C VAL A 198 8.03 -21.07 -13.29
N PHE A 199 7.02 -21.37 -12.47
CA PHE A 199 7.19 -21.81 -11.08
C PHE A 199 6.79 -23.25 -10.78
N TYR A 200 6.52 -24.08 -11.81
CA TYR A 200 6.50 -25.54 -11.67
C TYR A 200 7.75 -26.18 -12.29
N PRO A 201 8.92 -26.15 -11.63
CA PRO A 201 9.93 -27.14 -11.93
C PRO A 201 9.45 -28.48 -11.36
N ASN A 202 8.99 -29.35 -12.25
CA ASN A 202 8.76 -30.79 -12.03
C ASN A 202 7.59 -31.19 -11.13
N TYR A 203 6.41 -31.42 -11.73
CA TYR A 203 5.49 -32.48 -11.30
C TYR A 203 4.62 -32.92 -12.48
N LEU A 204 5.27 -33.41 -13.54
CA LEU A 204 4.62 -34.12 -14.65
C LEU A 204 5.56 -35.23 -15.15
N ALA A 205 6.07 -36.02 -14.22
CA ALA A 205 6.71 -37.29 -14.52
C ALA A 205 6.75 -38.15 -13.26
N ASP A 206 5.59 -38.56 -12.75
CA ASP A 206 5.53 -39.92 -12.23
C ASP A 206 4.17 -40.57 -12.42
N THR A 207 4.20 -41.70 -13.11
CA THR A 207 3.20 -42.77 -13.13
C THR A 207 1.75 -42.44 -13.51
N ALA A 208 1.55 -41.99 -14.75
CA ALA A 208 0.45 -42.55 -15.53
C ALA A 208 0.87 -43.94 -16.02
N GLY A 209 0.54 -44.96 -15.23
CA GLY A 209 0.62 -46.35 -15.67
C GLY A 209 -0.13 -46.52 -16.98
N ARG A 210 0.58 -47.02 -17.99
CA ARG A 210 0.06 -47.75 -19.15
C ARG A 210 1.22 -48.43 -19.86
N ARG A 211 1.43 -49.70 -19.52
CA ARG A 211 1.58 -50.83 -20.45
C ARG A 211 1.32 -52.11 -19.67
#